data_AF-A0A9Q9AHZ8-F1
#
_entry.id   AF-A0A9Q9AHZ8-F1
#
_cell.length_a   1.000
_cell.length_b   1.000
_cell.length_c   1.000
_cell.angle_alpha   90.00
_cell.angle_beta   90.00
_cell.angle_gamma   90.00
#
_symmetry.space_group_name_H-M   'P 1'
#
loop_
_entity.id
_entity.type
_entity.pdbx_description
1 polymer ?
#
loop_
_entity_poly.entity_id
_entity_poly.type
_entity_poly.pdbx_seq_one_letter_code
_entity_poly.pdbx_strand_id
1 'polypeptide(L)'
;MAPLSSIFAFMLATLAIASPAPAPIAPRQEVITAQIVQQDVKNIDAGVQSLRKHVAAYNGELLSATPLVGDFTAIHLANRAGFLNANLRRTKFTAREPTAIVQTVIDTVGVSIPAAVEETKAKKPLFDQAGLSPVILGTLKVLLDDHDTFSAAVSKDLSADLVRAQAVVDKIHNAIQSGIDFFSA
;
A
#
# COMPACT_ATOMS: atom_id res chain seq x y z
N MET A 1 -6.71 69.19 -65.77
CA MET A 1 -8.06 68.66 -65.49
C MET A 1 -8.06 67.18 -65.82
N ALA A 2 -8.26 66.32 -64.84
CA ALA A 2 -8.57 64.92 -65.04
C ALA A 2 -9.50 64.50 -63.90
N PRO A 3 -10.61 63.83 -64.21
CA PRO A 3 -10.85 62.57 -63.53
C PRO A 3 -11.44 61.50 -64.45
N LEU A 4 -10.91 60.28 -64.35
CA LEU A 4 -11.57 59.02 -64.69
C LEU A 4 -11.30 58.09 -63.49
N SER A 5 -12.28 57.89 -62.62
CA SER A 5 -13.29 56.82 -62.67
C SER A 5 -12.73 55.42 -62.38
N SER A 6 -13.09 54.96 -61.18
CA SER A 6 -13.59 53.63 -60.83
C SER A 6 -12.67 52.43 -60.64
N ILE A 7 -12.67 52.00 -59.37
CA ILE A 7 -12.92 50.65 -58.84
C ILE A 7 -11.83 49.60 -59.11
N PHE A 8 -11.17 49.12 -58.05
CA PHE A 8 -10.95 47.68 -57.91
C PHE A 8 -10.81 47.24 -56.44
N ALA A 9 -11.43 46.10 -56.17
CA ALA A 9 -11.79 45.49 -54.90
C ALA A 9 -10.70 45.36 -53.82
N PHE A 10 -11.09 45.65 -52.57
CA PHE A 10 -10.42 45.17 -51.37
C PHE A 10 -10.77 43.68 -51.18
N MET A 11 -9.86 42.75 -51.51
CA MET A 11 -9.98 41.35 -51.08
C MET A 11 -9.57 41.25 -49.61
N LEU A 12 -10.53 41.11 -48.70
CA LEU A 12 -10.28 40.59 -47.36
C LEU A 12 -10.11 39.06 -47.49
N ALA A 13 -8.88 38.58 -47.42
CA ALA A 13 -8.61 37.16 -47.19
C ALA A 13 -8.88 36.85 -45.71
N THR A 14 -10.06 36.30 -45.40
CA THR A 14 -10.35 35.71 -44.09
C THR A 14 -9.60 34.38 -43.97
N LEU A 15 -8.46 34.38 -43.29
CA LEU A 15 -7.83 33.15 -42.79
C LEU A 15 -8.69 32.61 -41.65
N ALA A 16 -9.52 31.61 -41.95
CA ALA A 16 -10.10 30.76 -40.93
C ALA A 16 -8.97 29.90 -40.33
N ILE A 17 -8.50 30.29 -39.14
CA ILE A 17 -7.61 29.44 -38.35
C ILE A 17 -8.48 28.29 -37.86
N ALA A 18 -8.38 27.13 -38.50
CA ALA A 18 -8.96 25.91 -37.98
C ALA A 18 -8.26 25.58 -36.65
N SER A 19 -8.91 25.87 -35.53
CA SER A 19 -8.46 25.36 -34.23
C SER A 19 -8.51 23.83 -34.30
N PRO A 20 -7.38 23.11 -34.09
CA PRO A 20 -7.44 21.66 -34.00
C PRO A 20 -8.33 21.31 -32.81
N ALA A 21 -9.35 20.48 -33.05
CA ALA A 21 -10.14 19.91 -31.97
C ALA A 21 -9.17 19.20 -30.99
N PRO A 22 -9.33 19.37 -29.67
CA PRO A 22 -8.50 18.65 -28.72
C PRO A 22 -8.65 17.16 -28.97
N ALA A 23 -7.53 16.47 -29.22
CA ALA A 23 -7.53 15.02 -29.32
C ALA A 23 -8.14 14.44 -28.03
N PRO A 24 -9.02 13.43 -28.11
CA PRO A 24 -9.55 12.80 -26.91
C PRO A 24 -8.37 12.25 -26.10
N ILE A 25 -8.17 12.80 -24.90
CA ILE A 25 -7.20 12.29 -23.94
C ILE A 25 -7.75 10.92 -23.51
N ALA A 26 -7.27 9.85 -24.14
CA ALA A 26 -7.53 8.51 -23.63
C ALA A 26 -6.97 8.47 -22.19
N PRO A 27 -7.76 8.06 -21.18
CA PRO A 27 -7.24 7.94 -19.83
C PRO A 27 -6.04 6.99 -19.87
N ARG A 28 -4.87 7.47 -19.44
CA ARG A 28 -3.68 6.63 -19.27
C ARG A 28 -4.02 5.59 -18.20
N GLN A 29 -4.43 4.40 -18.61
CA GLN A 29 -4.64 3.30 -17.69
C GLN A 29 -3.27 2.87 -17.19
N GLU A 30 -2.95 3.25 -15.96
CA GLU A 30 -1.74 2.80 -15.29
C GLU A 30 -1.80 1.28 -15.15
N VAL A 31 -0.84 0.60 -15.77
CA VAL A 31 -0.77 -0.87 -15.72
C VAL A 31 -0.20 -1.25 -14.37
N ILE A 32 -1.01 -1.88 -13.52
CA ILE A 32 -0.54 -2.40 -12.24
C ILE A 32 0.40 -3.59 -12.50
N THR A 33 1.67 -3.41 -12.17
CA THR A 33 2.73 -4.41 -12.39
C THR A 33 3.03 -5.20 -11.12
N ALA A 34 3.79 -6.30 -11.26
CA ALA A 34 4.31 -7.03 -10.11
C ALA A 34 5.24 -6.17 -9.24
N GLN A 35 5.94 -5.20 -9.85
CA GLN A 35 6.81 -4.27 -9.12
C GLN A 35 6.00 -3.34 -8.20
N ILE A 36 4.78 -2.95 -8.60
CA ILE A 36 3.88 -2.18 -7.73
C ILE A 36 3.50 -3.01 -6.51
N VAL A 37 3.10 -4.28 -6.70
CA VAL A 37 2.78 -5.18 -5.58
C VAL A 37 3.99 -5.39 -4.64
N GLN A 38 5.20 -5.54 -5.19
CA GLN A 38 6.42 -5.61 -4.37
C GLN A 38 6.69 -4.31 -3.61
N GLN A 39 6.39 -3.15 -4.22
CA GLN A 39 6.55 -1.87 -3.56
C GLN A 39 5.54 -1.70 -2.43
N ASP A 40 4.30 -2.20 -2.59
CA ASP A 40 3.31 -2.20 -1.51
C ASP A 40 3.80 -3.01 -0.30
N VAL A 41 4.40 -4.20 -0.53
CA VAL A 41 5.04 -5.00 0.53
C VAL A 41 6.17 -4.22 1.22
N LYS A 42 7.02 -3.53 0.46
CA LYS A 42 8.10 -2.71 1.03
C LYS A 42 7.58 -1.50 1.80
N ASN A 43 6.47 -0.91 1.39
CA ASN A 43 5.84 0.20 2.10
C ASN A 43 5.25 -0.27 3.45
N ILE A 44 4.67 -1.47 3.48
CA ILE A 44 4.26 -2.13 4.73
C ILE A 44 5.47 -2.32 5.63
N ASP A 45 6.57 -2.90 5.12
CA ASP A 45 7.79 -3.10 5.90
C ASP A 45 8.32 -1.78 6.47
N ALA A 46 8.40 -0.71 5.67
CA ALA A 46 8.83 0.60 6.14
C ALA A 46 7.95 1.12 7.30
N GLY A 47 6.63 0.97 7.19
CA GLY A 47 5.68 1.29 8.27
C GLY A 47 5.93 0.44 9.52
N VAL A 48 6.15 -0.86 9.36
CA VAL A 48 6.45 -1.77 10.48
C VAL A 48 7.78 -1.41 11.14
N GLN A 49 8.82 -1.07 10.38
CA GLN A 49 10.10 -0.64 10.97
C GLN A 49 9.98 0.69 11.71
N SER A 50 9.11 1.60 11.27
CA SER A 50 8.76 2.82 12.01
C SER A 50 8.06 2.49 13.32
N LEU A 51 7.04 1.63 13.26
CA LEU A 51 6.32 1.13 14.44
C LEU A 51 7.28 0.53 15.46
N ARG A 52 8.20 -0.33 15.05
CA ARG A 52 9.19 -0.96 15.95
C ARG A 52 10.02 0.07 16.70
N LYS A 53 10.50 1.12 16.01
CA LYS A 53 11.25 2.22 16.65
C LYS A 53 10.41 2.93 17.71
N HIS A 54 9.15 3.25 17.39
CA HIS A 54 8.28 3.95 18.33
C HIS A 54 7.80 3.04 19.46
N VAL A 55 7.56 1.75 19.23
CA VAL A 55 7.26 0.76 20.28
C VAL A 55 8.45 0.64 21.24
N ALA A 56 9.67 0.54 20.71
CA ALA A 56 10.87 0.51 21.55
C ALA A 56 10.99 1.77 22.44
N ALA A 57 10.70 2.94 21.88
CA ALA A 57 10.74 4.23 22.57
C ALA A 57 9.52 4.50 23.49
N TYR A 58 8.43 3.73 23.35
CA TYR A 58 7.22 3.93 24.14
C TYR A 58 7.51 3.75 25.64
N ASN A 59 7.14 4.76 26.43
CA ASN A 59 7.45 4.88 27.86
C ASN A 59 6.23 4.67 28.78
N GLY A 60 5.05 4.39 28.23
CA GLY A 60 3.80 4.25 29.00
C GLY A 60 2.95 5.51 29.10
N GLU A 61 3.44 6.66 28.61
CA GLU A 61 2.66 7.89 28.61
C GLU A 61 1.70 7.95 27.42
N LEU A 62 0.51 8.51 27.60
CA LEU A 62 -0.48 8.59 26.51
C LEU A 62 0.04 9.38 25.30
N LEU A 63 0.74 10.49 25.54
CA LEU A 63 1.27 11.33 24.45
C LEU A 63 2.37 10.61 23.64
N SER A 64 3.16 9.74 24.28
CA SER A 64 4.20 8.97 23.59
C SER A 64 3.63 7.81 22.77
N ALA A 65 2.34 7.50 22.89
CA ALA A 65 1.63 6.57 22.01
C ALA A 65 1.20 7.20 20.67
N THR A 66 1.18 8.53 20.54
CA THR A 66 0.75 9.23 19.32
C THR A 66 1.47 8.75 18.05
N PRO A 67 2.81 8.57 18.06
CA PRO A 67 3.52 8.07 16.88
C PRO A 67 3.06 6.66 16.47
N LEU A 68 2.69 5.80 17.44
CA LEU A 68 2.21 4.44 17.17
C LEU A 68 0.95 4.47 16.30
N VAL A 69 0.01 5.36 16.59
CA VAL A 69 -1.22 5.54 15.80
C VAL A 69 -0.90 5.93 14.36
N GLY A 70 0.08 6.82 14.18
CA GLY A 70 0.57 7.20 12.86
C GLY A 70 1.16 6.02 12.08
N ASP A 71 2.00 5.22 12.74
CA ASP A 71 2.61 4.04 12.11
C ASP A 71 1.56 2.99 11.75
N PHE A 72 0.63 2.70 12.66
CA PHE A 72 -0.46 1.76 12.40
C PHE A 72 -1.30 2.20 11.21
N THR A 73 -1.62 3.49 11.11
CA THR A 73 -2.36 4.06 9.98
C THR A 73 -1.57 3.89 8.69
N ALA A 74 -0.26 4.13 8.69
CA ALA A 74 0.58 3.96 7.51
C ALA A 74 0.64 2.49 7.05
N ILE A 75 0.78 1.54 7.99
CA ILE A 75 0.78 0.10 7.71
C ILE A 75 -0.58 -0.33 7.11
N HIS A 76 -1.68 0.12 7.71
CA HIS A 76 -3.03 -0.16 7.21
C HIS A 76 -3.22 0.36 5.78
N LEU A 77 -2.90 1.63 5.54
CA LEU A 77 -3.05 2.23 4.21
C LEU A 77 -2.19 1.54 3.16
N ALA A 78 -0.95 1.15 3.49
CA ALA A 78 -0.09 0.38 2.59
C ALA A 78 -0.67 -1.00 2.27
N ASN A 79 -1.23 -1.69 3.27
CA ASN A 79 -1.95 -2.96 3.06
C ASN A 79 -3.19 -2.79 2.17
N ARG A 80 -3.99 -1.73 2.36
CA ARG A 80 -5.19 -1.48 1.55
C ARG A 80 -4.84 -1.07 0.12
N ALA A 81 -3.76 -0.32 -0.08
CA ALA A 81 -3.20 -0.05 -1.40
C ALA A 81 -2.77 -1.35 -2.09
N GLY A 82 -2.01 -2.21 -1.40
CA GLY A 82 -1.58 -3.51 -1.91
C GLY A 82 -2.75 -4.42 -2.29
N PHE A 83 -3.76 -4.52 -1.42
CA PHE A 83 -4.99 -5.26 -1.69
C PHE A 83 -5.71 -4.75 -2.94
N LEU A 84 -5.86 -3.42 -3.07
CA LEU A 84 -6.50 -2.81 -4.22
C LEU A 84 -5.72 -3.10 -5.51
N ASN A 85 -4.39 -2.91 -5.47
CA ASN A 85 -3.51 -3.15 -6.60
C ASN A 85 -3.56 -4.62 -7.05
N ALA A 86 -3.53 -5.56 -6.11
CA ALA A 86 -3.63 -6.99 -6.41
C ALA A 86 -4.95 -7.35 -7.11
N ASN A 87 -6.09 -6.74 -6.71
CA ASN A 87 -7.39 -7.05 -7.31
C ASN A 87 -7.69 -6.28 -8.60
N LEU A 88 -7.13 -5.08 -8.79
CA LEU A 88 -7.35 -4.27 -10.00
C LEU A 88 -6.40 -4.59 -11.15
N ARG A 89 -5.39 -5.42 -10.90
CA ARG A 89 -4.46 -5.89 -11.91
C ARG A 89 -5.20 -6.68 -12.99
N ARG A 90 -4.88 -6.37 -14.27
CA ARG A 90 -5.58 -6.94 -15.44
C ARG A 90 -4.82 -8.05 -16.15
N THR A 91 -3.58 -8.32 -15.74
CA THR A 91 -2.70 -9.32 -16.36
C THR A 91 -2.26 -10.31 -15.30
N LYS A 92 -2.07 -11.58 -15.68
CA LYS A 92 -1.50 -12.59 -14.76
C LYS A 92 -0.01 -12.38 -14.60
N PHE A 93 0.55 -12.78 -13.46
CA PHE A 93 2.00 -12.75 -13.25
C PHE A 93 2.72 -13.59 -14.33
N THR A 94 3.86 -13.09 -14.81
CA THR A 94 4.78 -13.88 -15.62
C THR A 94 5.41 -14.98 -14.75
N ALA A 95 6.04 -16.00 -15.34
CA ALA A 95 6.58 -17.13 -14.58
C ALA A 95 7.60 -16.74 -13.48
N ARG A 96 8.28 -15.58 -13.59
CA ARG A 96 9.33 -15.14 -12.64
C ARG A 96 8.84 -14.15 -11.58
N GLU A 97 7.75 -13.44 -11.84
CA GLU A 97 7.21 -12.42 -10.94
C GLU A 97 6.73 -12.97 -9.59
N PRO A 98 6.05 -14.14 -9.51
CA PRO A 98 5.63 -14.76 -8.26
C PRO A 98 6.80 -14.96 -7.31
N THR A 99 7.91 -15.52 -7.81
CA THR A 99 9.11 -15.78 -7.02
C THR A 99 9.71 -14.51 -6.46
N ALA A 100 9.75 -13.41 -7.23
CA ALA A 100 10.27 -12.14 -6.75
C ALA A 100 9.37 -11.48 -5.69
N ILE A 101 8.03 -11.59 -5.84
CA ILE A 101 7.07 -11.12 -4.83
C ILE A 101 7.26 -11.91 -3.53
N VAL A 102 7.23 -13.25 -3.61
CA VAL A 102 7.38 -14.13 -2.45
C VAL A 102 8.72 -13.88 -1.74
N GLN A 103 9.81 -13.74 -2.50
CA GLN A 103 11.12 -13.42 -1.92
C GLN A 103 11.13 -12.06 -1.22
N THR A 104 10.48 -11.04 -1.82
CA THR A 104 10.33 -9.73 -1.18
C THR A 104 9.59 -9.86 0.16
N VAL A 105 8.50 -10.64 0.21
CA VAL A 105 7.75 -10.88 1.46
C VAL A 105 8.63 -11.56 2.51
N ILE A 106 9.36 -12.63 2.12
CA ILE A 106 10.26 -13.36 3.00
C ILE A 106 11.34 -12.46 3.60
N ASP A 107 11.97 -11.62 2.78
CA ASP A 107 13.13 -10.80 3.18
C ASP A 107 12.74 -9.54 3.97
N THR A 108 11.46 -9.15 3.95
CA THR A 108 10.96 -7.91 4.56
C THR A 108 9.93 -8.18 5.66
N VAL A 109 8.64 -8.10 5.34
CA VAL A 109 7.52 -8.24 6.27
C VAL A 109 7.46 -9.61 6.96
N GLY A 110 7.99 -10.66 6.32
CA GLY A 110 8.17 -11.99 6.91
C GLY A 110 9.18 -12.03 8.06
N VAL A 111 10.00 -10.99 8.20
CA VAL A 111 10.93 -10.77 9.32
C VAL A 111 10.40 -9.68 10.25
N SER A 112 10.01 -8.52 9.71
CA SER A 112 9.71 -7.35 10.52
C SER A 112 8.39 -7.46 11.29
N ILE A 113 7.34 -8.06 10.73
CA ILE A 113 6.04 -8.20 11.42
C ILE A 113 6.16 -9.10 12.66
N PRO A 114 6.72 -10.33 12.57
CA PRO A 114 6.89 -11.15 13.77
C PRO A 114 7.71 -10.46 14.87
N ALA A 115 8.78 -9.74 14.51
CA ALA A 115 9.56 -8.98 15.47
C ALA A 115 8.76 -7.85 16.12
N ALA A 116 8.00 -7.08 15.34
CA ALA A 116 7.16 -6.00 15.84
C ALA A 116 6.08 -6.48 16.81
N VAL A 117 5.49 -7.66 16.56
CA VAL A 117 4.50 -8.25 17.48
C VAL A 117 5.15 -8.60 18.82
N GLU A 118 6.32 -9.25 18.84
CA GLU A 118 7.00 -9.58 20.10
C GLU A 118 7.44 -8.33 20.86
N GLU A 119 7.94 -7.30 20.17
CA GLU A 119 8.30 -6.01 20.78
C GLU A 119 7.06 -5.32 21.38
N THR A 120 5.92 -5.39 20.69
CA THR A 120 4.64 -4.85 21.19
C THR A 120 4.16 -5.61 22.43
N LYS A 121 4.22 -6.95 22.41
CA LYS A 121 3.89 -7.79 23.57
C LYS A 121 4.78 -7.48 24.78
N ALA A 122 6.07 -7.26 24.57
CA ALA A 122 7.00 -6.88 25.64
C ALA A 122 6.64 -5.55 26.32
N LYS A 123 5.90 -4.67 25.62
CA LYS A 123 5.41 -3.38 26.15
C LYS A 123 4.03 -3.47 26.80
N LYS A 124 3.40 -4.66 26.87
CA LYS A 124 2.06 -4.84 27.45
C LYS A 124 1.89 -4.22 28.84
N PRO A 125 2.82 -4.34 29.81
CA PRO A 125 2.65 -3.70 31.11
C PRO A 125 2.46 -2.18 31.03
N LEU A 126 3.14 -1.52 30.09
CA LEU A 126 3.01 -0.08 29.87
C LEU A 126 1.68 0.25 29.18
N PHE A 127 1.26 -0.54 28.20
CA PHE A 127 -0.06 -0.38 27.57
C PHE A 127 -1.21 -0.63 28.55
N ASP A 128 -1.08 -1.61 29.46
CA ASP A 128 -2.05 -1.88 30.51
C ASP A 128 -2.14 -0.67 31.46
N GLN A 129 -1.01 -0.15 31.93
CA GLN A 129 -0.95 1.03 32.80
C GLN A 129 -1.57 2.27 32.14
N ALA A 130 -1.38 2.43 30.83
CA ALA A 130 -1.92 3.54 30.05
C ALA A 130 -3.39 3.34 29.63
N GLY A 131 -3.99 2.17 29.89
CA GLY A 131 -5.33 1.83 29.40
C GLY A 131 -5.43 1.62 27.89
N LEU A 132 -4.30 1.34 27.22
CA LEU A 132 -4.20 1.22 25.76
C LEU A 132 -4.23 -0.22 25.24
N SER A 133 -4.19 -1.24 26.09
CA SER A 133 -4.25 -2.65 25.66
C SER A 133 -5.46 -2.97 24.77
N PRO A 134 -6.69 -2.45 25.02
CA PRO A 134 -7.81 -2.63 24.10
C PRO A 134 -7.59 -2.00 22.72
N VAL A 135 -6.87 -0.88 22.66
CA VAL A 135 -6.51 -0.21 21.39
C VAL A 135 -5.50 -1.06 20.62
N ILE A 136 -4.45 -1.56 21.29
CA ILE A 136 -3.47 -2.46 20.67
C ILE A 136 -4.14 -3.73 20.15
N LEU A 137 -5.05 -4.32 20.93
CA LEU A 137 -5.84 -5.47 20.51
C LEU A 137 -6.68 -5.17 19.25
N GLY A 138 -7.39 -4.05 19.24
CA GLY A 138 -8.18 -3.62 18.09
C GLY A 138 -7.32 -3.43 16.84
N THR A 139 -6.16 -2.80 16.98
CA THR A 139 -5.20 -2.62 15.88
C THR A 139 -4.68 -3.95 15.34
N LEU A 140 -4.29 -4.89 16.20
CA LEU A 140 -3.80 -6.19 15.74
C LEU A 140 -4.86 -6.96 14.96
N LYS A 141 -6.14 -6.87 15.35
CA LYS A 141 -7.26 -7.47 14.61
C LYS A 141 -7.43 -6.86 13.22
N VAL A 142 -7.33 -5.52 13.11
CA VAL A 142 -7.36 -4.84 11.80
C VAL A 142 -6.18 -5.26 10.93
N LEU A 143 -4.98 -5.31 11.50
CA LEU A 143 -3.78 -5.72 10.76
C LEU A 143 -3.81 -7.19 10.33
N LEU A 144 -4.45 -8.07 11.10
CA LEU A 144 -4.68 -9.46 10.70
C LEU A 144 -5.62 -9.56 9.50
N ASP A 145 -6.76 -8.87 9.54
CA ASP A 145 -7.68 -8.80 8.40
C ASP A 145 -6.99 -8.21 7.17
N ASP A 146 -6.19 -7.16 7.36
CA ASP A 146 -5.42 -6.55 6.29
C ASP A 146 -4.46 -7.55 5.63
N HIS A 147 -3.69 -8.28 6.45
CA HIS A 147 -2.75 -9.30 6.00
C HIS A 147 -3.45 -10.43 5.26
N ASP A 148 -4.52 -10.98 5.83
CA ASP A 148 -5.25 -12.13 5.26
C ASP A 148 -5.92 -11.75 3.94
N THR A 149 -6.54 -10.58 3.87
CA THR A 149 -7.20 -10.10 2.64
C THR A 149 -6.18 -9.79 1.54
N PHE A 150 -5.05 -9.14 1.86
CA PHE A 150 -4.03 -8.83 0.86
C PHE A 150 -3.32 -10.10 0.37
N SER A 151 -2.91 -10.98 1.27
CA SER A 151 -2.27 -12.26 0.91
C SER A 151 -3.17 -13.13 0.05
N ALA A 152 -4.48 -13.21 0.37
CA ALA A 152 -5.46 -13.91 -0.45
C ALA A 152 -5.61 -13.29 -1.85
N ALA A 153 -5.59 -11.95 -1.96
CA ALA A 153 -5.69 -11.27 -3.24
C ALA A 153 -4.48 -11.58 -4.15
N VAL A 154 -3.26 -11.55 -3.61
CA VAL A 154 -2.04 -11.88 -4.37
C VAL A 154 -1.99 -13.36 -4.75
N SER A 155 -2.40 -14.25 -3.85
CA SER A 155 -2.29 -15.71 -4.03
C SER A 155 -3.12 -16.26 -5.19
N LYS A 156 -4.16 -15.54 -5.65
CA LYS A 156 -4.99 -15.91 -6.81
C LYS A 156 -4.17 -16.18 -8.08
N ASP A 157 -3.03 -15.48 -8.22
CA ASP A 157 -2.16 -15.55 -9.40
C ASP A 157 -0.77 -16.18 -9.10
N LEU A 158 -0.51 -16.67 -7.89
CA LEU A 158 0.77 -17.29 -7.48
C LEU A 158 0.78 -18.82 -7.72
N SER A 159 0.82 -19.29 -8.96
CA SER A 159 0.85 -20.74 -9.23
C SER A 159 2.22 -21.39 -9.07
N ALA A 160 3.31 -20.68 -9.38
CA ALA A 160 4.66 -21.24 -9.45
C ALA A 160 5.40 -21.31 -8.09
N ASP A 161 4.83 -20.74 -7.03
CA ASP A 161 5.54 -20.56 -5.76
C ASP A 161 4.63 -20.59 -4.52
N LEU A 162 3.46 -21.21 -4.66
CA LEU A 162 2.39 -21.17 -3.68
C LEU A 162 2.83 -21.72 -2.31
N VAL A 163 3.67 -22.75 -2.28
CA VAL A 163 4.12 -23.39 -1.03
C VAL A 163 4.97 -22.43 -0.19
N ARG A 164 5.94 -21.74 -0.80
CA ARG A 164 6.75 -20.76 -0.07
C ARG A 164 5.94 -19.53 0.32
N ALA A 165 5.03 -19.10 -0.56
CA ALA A 165 4.10 -18.01 -0.28
C ALA A 165 3.25 -18.33 0.95
N GLN A 166 2.61 -19.51 0.99
CA GLN A 166 1.78 -19.93 2.10
C GLN A 166 2.56 -20.02 3.40
N ALA A 167 3.77 -20.59 3.39
CA ALA A 167 4.59 -20.70 4.59
C ALA A 167 4.91 -19.33 5.24
N VAL A 168 5.22 -18.30 4.43
CA VAL A 168 5.47 -16.96 4.99
C VAL A 168 4.19 -16.24 5.38
N VAL A 169 3.08 -16.45 4.65
CA VAL A 169 1.76 -15.93 5.02
C VAL A 169 1.29 -16.48 6.36
N ASP A 170 1.40 -17.79 6.56
CA ASP A 170 1.04 -18.47 7.82
C ASP A 170 1.92 -18.00 8.97
N LYS A 171 3.22 -17.82 8.73
CA LYS A 171 4.15 -17.28 9.74
C LYS A 171 3.71 -15.90 10.22
N ILE A 172 3.38 -14.99 9.30
CA ILE A 172 2.94 -13.62 9.62
C ILE A 172 1.58 -13.66 10.32
N HIS A 173 0.63 -14.43 9.80
CA HIS A 173 -0.71 -14.61 10.38
C HIS A 173 -0.60 -15.07 11.84
N ASN A 174 0.12 -16.17 12.07
CA ASN A 174 0.31 -16.74 13.40
C ASN A 174 1.00 -15.77 14.36
N ALA A 175 1.95 -14.96 13.87
CA ALA A 175 2.58 -13.94 14.70
C ALA A 175 1.56 -12.90 15.15
N ILE A 176 0.80 -12.28 14.24
CA ILE A 176 -0.23 -11.28 14.58
C ILE A 176 -1.30 -11.90 15.49
N GLN A 177 -1.77 -13.10 15.19
CA GLN A 177 -2.73 -13.84 16.03
C GLN A 177 -2.20 -14.06 17.44
N SER A 178 -0.91 -14.42 17.59
CA SER A 178 -0.30 -14.57 18.92
C SER A 178 -0.30 -13.26 19.72
N GLY A 179 -0.19 -12.12 19.04
CA GLY A 179 -0.37 -10.80 19.65
C GLY A 179 -1.80 -10.57 20.10
N ILE A 180 -2.79 -10.89 19.25
CA ILE A 180 -4.22 -10.79 19.58
C ILE A 180 -4.54 -11.63 20.82
N ASP A 181 -4.09 -12.88 20.86
CA ASP A 181 -4.32 -13.79 21.98
C ASP A 181 -3.70 -13.23 23.27
N PHE A 182 -2.47 -12.71 23.18
CA PHE A 182 -1.75 -12.15 24.32
C PHE A 182 -2.39 -10.88 24.91
N PHE A 183 -2.96 -10.01 24.06
CA PHE A 183 -3.66 -8.81 24.51
C PHE A 183 -5.15 -9.03 24.83
N SER A 184 -5.69 -10.22 24.55
CA SER A 184 -7.05 -10.63 24.93
C SER A 184 -7.13 -11.30 26.30
N ALA A 185 -5.98 -11.77 26.82
CA ALA A 185 -5.84 -12.36 28.15
C ALA A 185 -5.63 -11.31 29.25
#